data_AF-A0A0D3IU44-F1
#
_entry.id   AF-A0A0D3IU44-F1
#
_cell.length_a   1.000
_cell.length_b   1.000
_cell.length_c   1.000
_cell.angle_alpha   90.00
_cell.angle_beta   90.00
_cell.angle_gamma   90.00
#
_symmetry.space_group_name_H-M   'P 1'
#
loop_
_entity.id
_entity.type
_entity.pdbx_description
1 polymer ?
#
loop_
_entity_poly.entity_id
_entity_poly.type
_entity_poly.pdbx_seq_one_letter_code
_entity_poly.pdbx_strand_id
1 'polypeptide(L)'
;MLAFTQITASSWAPGLAAAPRVAPSRSAVSMDASNPVVIGLAADSGCGKSTFMRRVTGIFGGECKLNDIGRETNTLVSDMTTVICLDDYHKWDRTGRKSNPEWPDGITALHEACQNWDKMAADVTDLKAGKAVEKPIYNHITGELDPDEPVQPTPIVIFEGLHPMHDERVNEALDLTIYLDITDDVKFAWKAQRDIAERGATPEEVQAAIDGRKPDFAAYVEPQKAKADIIIQVLPSDLIEDPTGKFLKVKYIQKKSVTCAETPYLFDEGSELTWVPNGDKLTTSPPGVVIKSYDDEWFGAPVSVLEMDGKVDVLDELVYVESAISATGTKFYGELTEQMIKMKDAPGSENGTGLFQSICAFKIREAYESLRK
;
A
#
# COMPACT_ATOMS: atom_id res chain seq x y z
N MET A 1 96.48 20.21 -5.13
CA MET A 1 95.59 21.38 -4.93
C MET A 1 94.34 21.13 -5.76
N LEU A 2 93.31 20.51 -5.17
CA LEU A 2 91.96 20.32 -5.71
C LEU A 2 91.13 19.78 -4.55
N ALA A 3 90.24 20.62 -4.03
CA ALA A 3 89.51 20.43 -2.79
C ALA A 3 88.19 19.69 -3.05
N PHE A 4 87.92 18.68 -2.22
CA PHE A 4 86.61 18.05 -2.07
C PHE A 4 85.72 18.95 -1.19
N THR A 5 84.52 19.26 -1.66
CA THR A 5 83.45 19.87 -0.83
C THR A 5 82.15 19.14 -1.10
N GLN A 6 81.59 18.58 -0.03
CA GLN A 6 80.34 17.84 0.01
C GLN A 6 79.14 18.75 -0.27
N ILE A 7 78.21 18.26 -1.09
CA ILE A 7 76.90 18.86 -1.34
C ILE A 7 75.93 18.32 -0.28
N THR A 8 75.38 19.21 0.54
CA THR A 8 74.33 18.91 1.51
C THR A 8 72.95 19.01 0.87
N ALA A 9 72.10 18.03 1.16
CA ALA A 9 70.73 17.91 0.68
C ALA A 9 69.83 18.98 1.31
N SER A 10 69.07 19.68 0.47
CA SER A 10 68.00 20.59 0.87
C SER A 10 66.74 19.80 1.22
N SER A 11 66.25 20.00 2.45
CA SER A 11 65.02 19.44 2.98
C SER A 11 63.80 20.07 2.30
N TRP A 12 62.89 19.20 1.86
CA TRP A 12 61.57 19.55 1.35
C TRP A 12 60.68 20.07 2.47
N ALA A 13 60.08 21.24 2.27
CA ALA A 13 59.01 21.76 3.11
C ALA A 13 57.69 21.05 2.77
N PRO A 14 56.89 20.61 3.77
CA PRO A 14 55.58 20.00 3.52
C PRO A 14 54.58 21.05 3.04
N GLY A 15 53.87 20.71 1.96
CA GLY A 15 52.84 21.56 1.34
C GLY A 15 51.67 21.85 2.28
N LEU A 16 51.14 23.07 2.16
CA LEU A 16 49.91 23.53 2.79
C LEU A 16 48.76 22.56 2.51
N ALA A 17 48.21 21.95 3.56
CA ALA A 17 46.99 21.17 3.49
C ALA A 17 45.81 22.07 3.08
N ALA A 18 45.04 21.64 2.09
CA ALA A 18 43.82 22.32 1.66
C ALA A 18 42.78 22.29 2.80
N ALA A 19 42.21 23.46 3.12
CA ALA A 19 41.11 23.56 4.06
C ALA A 19 39.91 22.70 3.60
N PRO A 20 39.20 22.03 4.52
CA PRO A 20 38.03 21.24 4.15
C PRO A 20 36.97 22.19 3.59
N ARG A 21 36.55 21.93 2.35
CA ARG A 21 35.36 22.56 1.78
C ARG A 21 34.17 22.11 2.62
N VAL A 22 33.65 23.02 3.45
CA VAL A 22 32.34 22.88 4.07
C VAL A 22 31.34 22.74 2.92
N ALA A 23 30.77 21.55 2.77
CA ALA A 23 29.65 21.34 1.88
C ALA A 23 28.51 22.28 2.32
N PRO A 24 27.82 22.96 1.40
CA PRO A 24 26.67 23.77 1.79
C PRO A 24 25.68 22.84 2.49
N SER A 25 25.31 23.20 3.72
CA SER A 25 24.20 22.56 4.42
C SER A 25 23.01 22.56 3.45
N ARG A 26 22.52 21.38 3.07
CA ARG A 26 21.25 21.28 2.36
C ARG A 26 20.25 22.04 3.22
N SER A 27 19.79 23.16 2.68
CA SER A 27 18.66 23.90 3.22
C SER A 27 17.58 22.86 3.49
N ALA A 28 17.13 22.76 4.73
CA ALA A 28 15.89 22.07 5.02
C ALA A 28 14.87 22.64 4.04
N VAL A 29 14.36 21.79 3.15
CA VAL A 29 13.17 22.12 2.36
C VAL A 29 12.16 22.56 3.41
N SER A 30 11.74 23.82 3.37
CA SER A 30 10.69 24.29 4.26
C SER A 30 9.48 23.42 3.95
N MET A 31 9.24 22.41 4.79
CA MET A 31 8.03 21.62 4.74
C MET A 31 6.89 22.63 4.88
N ASP A 32 6.12 22.75 3.82
CA ASP A 32 4.98 23.65 3.78
C ASP A 32 4.10 23.37 5.01
N ALA A 33 3.79 24.44 5.75
CA ALA A 33 3.30 24.45 7.12
C ALA A 33 1.86 23.92 7.28
N SER A 34 1.36 23.18 6.30
CA SER A 34 0.07 22.51 6.37
C SER A 34 0.18 21.16 7.05
N ASN A 35 -0.88 20.78 7.75
CA ASN A 35 -0.99 19.48 8.38
C ASN A 35 -0.86 18.34 7.34
N PRO A 36 -0.24 17.21 7.71
CA PRO A 36 -0.22 15.99 6.91
C PRO A 36 -1.60 15.51 6.51
N VAL A 37 -1.68 14.87 5.34
CA VAL A 37 -2.88 14.12 4.90
C VAL A 37 -2.74 12.68 5.36
N VAL A 38 -3.76 12.18 6.05
CA VAL A 38 -3.74 10.85 6.67
C VAL A 38 -4.62 9.88 5.90
N ILE A 39 -4.05 8.74 5.51
CA ILE A 39 -4.71 7.70 4.71
C ILE A 39 -4.83 6.42 5.53
N GLY A 40 -6.00 5.80 5.56
CA GLY A 40 -6.16 4.45 6.12
C GLY A 40 -6.24 3.40 5.02
N LEU A 41 -5.47 2.32 5.15
CA LEU A 41 -5.48 1.18 4.24
C LEU A 41 -5.79 -0.11 4.99
N ALA A 42 -7.04 -0.58 4.90
CA ALA A 42 -7.42 -1.87 5.43
C ALA A 42 -7.11 -2.97 4.41
N ALA A 43 -6.41 -4.00 4.85
CA ALA A 43 -6.25 -5.23 4.09
C ALA A 43 -5.81 -6.37 5.01
N ASP A 44 -6.12 -7.60 4.62
CA ASP A 44 -5.64 -8.80 5.31
C ASP A 44 -4.15 -9.07 4.98
N SER A 45 -3.50 -9.93 5.77
CA SER A 45 -2.16 -10.41 5.47
C SER A 45 -2.16 -11.24 4.18
N GLY A 46 -1.11 -11.09 3.36
CA GLY A 46 -0.97 -11.81 2.08
C GLY A 46 -1.84 -11.27 0.94
N CYS A 47 -2.62 -10.21 1.14
CA CYS A 47 -3.51 -9.64 0.11
C CYS A 47 -2.83 -8.61 -0.81
N GLY A 48 -1.50 -8.66 -0.95
CA GLY A 48 -0.78 -7.72 -1.82
C GLY A 48 -0.54 -6.32 -1.24
N LYS A 49 -0.73 -6.09 0.07
CA LYS A 49 -0.42 -4.81 0.74
C LYS A 49 0.95 -4.26 0.39
N SER A 50 2.01 -5.06 0.51
CA SER A 50 3.37 -4.62 0.21
C SER A 50 3.54 -4.23 -1.27
N THR A 51 2.85 -4.91 -2.18
CA THR A 51 2.82 -4.54 -3.61
C THR A 51 2.11 -3.21 -3.81
N PHE A 52 0.95 -3.02 -3.16
CA PHE A 52 0.22 -1.76 -3.23
C PHE A 52 1.03 -0.60 -2.64
N MET A 53 1.66 -0.78 -1.47
CA MET A 53 2.53 0.23 -0.86
C MET A 53 3.71 0.61 -1.76
N ARG A 54 4.34 -0.35 -2.45
CA ARG A 54 5.38 -0.03 -3.44
C ARG A 54 4.85 0.82 -4.61
N ARG A 55 3.63 0.54 -5.11
CA ARG A 55 2.98 1.37 -6.15
C ARG A 55 2.74 2.78 -5.65
N VAL A 56 2.17 2.92 -4.45
CA VAL A 56 1.95 4.22 -3.80
C VAL A 56 3.25 4.99 -3.68
N THR A 57 4.27 4.41 -3.06
CA THR A 57 5.56 5.09 -2.84
C THR A 57 6.29 5.42 -4.14
N GLY A 58 6.16 4.57 -5.17
CA GLY A 58 6.76 4.82 -6.48
C GLY A 58 6.18 6.04 -7.22
N ILE A 59 4.89 6.34 -6.98
CA ILE A 59 4.19 7.48 -7.58
C ILE A 59 4.56 8.81 -6.90
N PHE A 60 4.75 8.80 -5.58
CA PHE A 60 5.14 10.00 -4.83
C PHE A 60 6.62 10.36 -4.99
N GLY A 61 7.42 9.47 -5.59
CA GLY A 61 8.84 9.67 -5.81
C GLY A 61 9.67 9.50 -4.52
N GLY A 62 10.99 9.47 -4.71
CA GLY A 62 11.94 9.20 -3.64
C GLY A 62 12.21 7.71 -3.42
N GLU A 63 13.31 7.43 -2.73
CA GLU A 63 13.65 6.08 -2.30
C GLU A 63 12.84 5.75 -1.05
N CYS A 64 11.88 4.83 -1.18
CA CYS A 64 11.18 4.27 -0.04
C CYS A 64 12.09 3.30 0.69
N LYS A 65 12.37 3.57 1.97
CA LYS A 65 13.26 2.75 2.81
C LYS A 65 12.64 2.54 4.17
N LEU A 66 13.16 1.55 4.90
CA LEU A 66 12.84 1.40 6.31
C LEU A 66 13.34 2.61 7.11
N ASN A 67 12.63 2.95 8.18
CA ASN A 67 13.06 3.97 9.11
C ASN A 67 14.42 3.58 9.71
N ASP A 68 15.43 4.43 9.54
CA ASP A 68 16.81 4.09 9.91
C ASP A 68 17.04 4.34 11.40
N ILE A 69 16.60 3.37 12.21
CA ILE A 69 16.74 3.37 13.68
C ILE A 69 17.79 2.38 14.18
N GLY A 70 18.57 1.77 13.26
CA GLY A 70 19.61 0.79 13.58
C GLY A 70 19.10 -0.58 14.09
N ARG A 71 17.80 -0.86 13.96
CA ARG A 71 17.13 -2.13 14.34
C ARG A 71 15.90 -2.38 13.48
N GLU A 72 15.22 -3.50 13.69
CA GLU A 72 14.00 -3.87 12.97
C GLU A 72 12.90 -2.81 13.16
N THR A 73 12.18 -2.51 12.09
CA THR A 73 11.03 -1.61 12.07
C THR A 73 10.08 -2.01 10.94
N ASN A 74 8.79 -1.70 11.10
CA ASN A 74 7.80 -1.84 10.05
C ASN A 74 7.53 -0.52 9.32
N THR A 75 8.12 0.57 9.81
CA THR A 75 7.87 1.91 9.27
C THR A 75 8.66 2.12 7.99
N LEU A 76 7.96 2.44 6.90
CA LEU A 76 8.57 2.86 5.63
C LEU A 76 8.49 4.37 5.49
N VAL A 77 9.59 4.99 5.10
CA VAL A 77 9.70 6.44 4.94
C VAL A 77 10.25 6.80 3.56
N SER A 78 9.72 7.88 3.00
CA SER A 78 10.23 8.59 1.83
C SER A 78 10.17 10.10 2.09
N ASP A 79 10.52 10.92 1.09
CA ASP A 79 10.39 12.37 1.21
C ASP A 79 8.92 12.83 1.36
N MET A 80 7.97 12.03 0.87
CA MET A 80 6.55 12.38 0.79
C MET A 80 5.66 11.53 1.69
N THR A 81 6.07 10.31 2.02
CA THR A 81 5.20 9.30 2.64
C THR A 81 5.85 8.62 3.83
N THR A 82 5.09 8.46 4.90
CA THR A 82 5.40 7.64 6.07
C THR A 82 4.31 6.58 6.15
N VAL A 83 4.68 5.31 6.02
CA VAL A 83 3.77 4.17 6.12
C VAL A 83 4.00 3.50 7.47
N ILE A 84 2.92 3.35 8.23
CA ILE A 84 2.91 2.76 9.57
C ILE A 84 2.06 1.49 9.53
N CYS A 85 2.66 0.37 9.97
CA CYS A 85 1.95 -0.89 10.13
C CYS A 85 1.16 -0.88 11.42
N LEU A 86 -0.13 -1.23 11.36
CA LEU A 86 -0.99 -1.23 12.54
C LEU A 86 -0.76 -2.42 13.48
N ASP A 87 -0.04 -3.44 13.03
CA ASP A 87 0.41 -4.54 13.90
C ASP A 87 1.33 -4.02 15.03
N ASP A 88 1.97 -2.87 14.84
CA ASP A 88 2.78 -2.21 15.87
C ASP A 88 1.98 -1.85 17.13
N TYR A 89 0.65 -1.69 17.01
CA TYR A 89 -0.23 -1.33 18.11
C TYR A 89 -0.85 -2.55 18.80
N HIS A 90 -0.32 -3.76 18.60
CA HIS A 90 -0.74 -4.92 19.38
C HIS A 90 -0.49 -4.73 20.89
N LYS A 91 -1.47 -5.07 21.73
CA LYS A 91 -1.30 -5.13 23.19
C LYS A 91 -0.40 -6.28 23.65
N TRP A 92 -0.41 -7.36 22.88
CA TRP A 92 0.28 -8.60 23.24
C TRP A 92 1.13 -9.11 22.09
N ASP A 93 2.32 -9.59 22.43
CA ASP A 93 3.19 -10.31 21.52
C ASP A 93 2.60 -11.67 21.09
N ARG A 94 3.30 -12.40 20.21
CA ARG A 94 2.84 -13.69 19.67
C ARG A 94 2.62 -14.74 20.76
N THR A 95 3.43 -14.76 21.82
CA THR A 95 3.30 -15.70 22.94
C THR A 95 2.18 -15.26 23.86
N GLY A 96 2.14 -13.98 24.21
CA GLY A 96 1.09 -13.37 25.02
C GLY A 96 -0.30 -13.55 24.43
N ARG A 97 -0.46 -13.48 23.10
CA ARG A 97 -1.71 -13.81 22.42
C ARG A 97 -2.12 -15.28 22.56
N LYS A 98 -1.16 -16.21 22.55
CA LYS A 98 -1.43 -17.65 22.68
C LYS A 98 -1.73 -18.07 24.12
N SER A 99 -1.09 -17.44 25.11
CA SER A 99 -1.18 -17.82 26.52
C SER A 99 -1.83 -16.71 27.38
N ASN A 100 -2.76 -15.95 26.81
CA ASN A 100 -3.40 -14.84 27.51
C ASN A 100 -4.32 -15.37 28.63
N PRO A 101 -4.19 -14.93 29.89
CA PRO A 101 -5.06 -15.40 30.97
C PRO A 101 -6.55 -15.06 30.80
N GLU A 102 -6.88 -13.96 30.11
CA GLU A 102 -8.25 -13.55 29.82
C GLU A 102 -8.86 -14.33 28.65
N TRP A 103 -8.01 -14.90 27.80
CA TRP A 103 -8.39 -15.68 26.62
C TRP A 103 -7.74 -17.06 26.67
N PRO A 104 -8.32 -18.03 27.43
CA PRO A 104 -7.68 -19.31 27.72
C PRO A 104 -7.41 -20.17 26.47
N ASP A 105 -8.16 -19.97 25.39
CA ASP A 105 -7.95 -20.62 24.09
C ASP A 105 -7.06 -19.80 23.14
N GLY A 106 -6.48 -18.71 23.65
CA GLY A 106 -5.74 -17.71 22.89
C GLY A 106 -6.64 -16.65 22.23
N ILE A 107 -6.02 -15.54 21.85
CA ILE A 107 -6.66 -14.44 21.11
C ILE A 107 -5.92 -14.23 19.78
N THR A 108 -6.66 -14.02 18.70
CA THR A 108 -6.04 -13.75 17.39
C THR A 108 -5.63 -12.29 17.26
N ALA A 109 -4.74 -11.98 16.30
CA ALA A 109 -4.41 -10.60 15.95
C ALA A 109 -5.58 -9.86 15.28
N LEU A 110 -6.63 -10.56 14.84
CA LEU A 110 -7.80 -9.96 14.19
C LEU A 110 -8.79 -9.43 15.23
N HIS A 111 -8.78 -9.99 16.44
CA HIS A 111 -9.69 -9.64 17.50
C HIS A 111 -9.44 -8.20 18.01
N GLU A 112 -10.50 -7.40 18.14
CA GLU A 112 -10.40 -5.97 18.52
C GLU A 112 -9.67 -5.76 19.86
N ALA A 113 -9.90 -6.66 20.82
CA ALA A 113 -9.26 -6.59 22.14
C ALA A 113 -7.73 -6.70 22.09
N CYS A 114 -7.17 -7.27 21.01
CA CYS A 114 -5.73 -7.38 20.80
C CYS A 114 -5.05 -6.04 20.45
N GLN A 115 -5.82 -4.99 20.14
CA GLN A 115 -5.29 -3.71 19.69
C GLN A 115 -5.27 -2.67 20.82
N ASN A 116 -4.21 -1.86 20.86
CA ASN A 116 -4.07 -0.71 21.76
C ASN A 116 -4.67 0.55 21.10
N TRP A 117 -6.00 0.64 21.14
CA TRP A 117 -6.75 1.71 20.49
C TRP A 117 -6.41 3.11 21.00
N ASP A 118 -6.15 3.27 22.29
CA ASP A 118 -5.85 4.59 22.86
C ASP A 118 -4.52 5.12 22.35
N LYS A 119 -3.50 4.26 22.25
CA LYS A 119 -2.21 4.61 21.67
C LYS A 119 -2.34 4.90 20.17
N MET A 120 -3.07 4.07 19.44
CA MET A 120 -3.31 4.25 18.01
C MET A 120 -4.02 5.58 17.72
N ALA A 121 -5.11 5.88 18.43
CA ALA A 121 -5.87 7.12 18.27
C ALA A 121 -5.02 8.36 18.62
N ALA A 122 -4.22 8.28 19.68
CA ALA A 122 -3.30 9.36 20.04
C ALA A 122 -2.27 9.62 18.94
N ASP A 123 -1.61 8.57 18.45
CA ASP A 123 -0.54 8.71 17.45
C ASP A 123 -1.07 9.20 16.10
N VAL A 124 -2.21 8.67 15.64
CA VAL A 124 -2.85 9.10 14.40
C VAL A 124 -3.20 10.60 14.47
N THR A 125 -3.77 11.03 15.60
CA THR A 125 -4.15 12.44 15.82
C THR A 125 -2.92 13.34 15.88
N ASP A 126 -1.87 12.94 16.59
CA ASP A 126 -0.66 13.74 16.72
C ASP A 126 0.12 13.83 15.41
N LEU A 127 0.23 12.72 14.66
CA LEU A 127 0.83 12.73 13.32
C LEU A 127 0.03 13.59 12.35
N LYS A 128 -1.31 13.54 12.38
CA LYS A 128 -2.17 14.46 11.60
C LYS A 128 -1.93 15.93 11.97
N ALA A 129 -1.64 16.21 13.24
CA ALA A 129 -1.31 17.55 13.71
C ALA A 129 0.15 17.95 13.43
N GLY A 130 0.90 17.16 12.65
CA GLY A 130 2.30 17.44 12.31
C GLY A 130 3.27 17.21 13.47
N LYS A 131 2.87 16.47 14.52
CA LYS A 131 3.71 16.17 15.68
C LYS A 131 4.35 14.79 15.56
N ALA A 132 5.58 14.68 16.05
CA ALA A 132 6.27 13.42 16.19
C ALA A 132 5.64 12.54 17.28
N VAL A 133 5.77 11.23 17.13
CA VAL A 133 5.27 10.24 18.10
C VAL A 133 6.36 9.23 18.44
N GLU A 134 6.28 8.64 19.63
CA GLU A 134 7.05 7.45 20.01
C GLU A 134 6.16 6.24 19.77
N LYS A 135 6.31 5.59 18.62
CA LYS A 135 5.43 4.50 18.17
C LYS A 135 6.00 3.15 18.61
N PRO A 136 5.20 2.22 19.17
CA PRO A 136 5.66 0.85 19.44
C PRO A 136 6.12 0.13 18.16
N ILE A 137 6.81 -0.99 18.31
CA ILE A 137 7.19 -1.87 17.18
C ILE A 137 6.78 -3.30 17.49
N TYR A 138 6.04 -3.93 16.59
CA TYR A 138 5.80 -5.36 16.61
C TYR A 138 6.79 -6.06 15.66
N ASN A 139 7.75 -6.77 16.22
CA ASN A 139 8.79 -7.42 15.45
C ASN A 139 8.25 -8.71 14.82
N HIS A 140 8.05 -8.75 13.51
CA HIS A 140 7.50 -9.93 12.83
C HIS A 140 8.44 -11.14 12.84
N ILE A 141 9.76 -10.91 13.00
CA ILE A 141 10.79 -11.97 13.04
C ILE A 141 10.70 -12.71 14.38
N THR A 142 10.83 -11.99 15.49
CA THR A 142 10.79 -12.59 16.85
C THR A 142 9.36 -12.87 17.30
N GLY A 143 8.40 -12.07 16.84
CA GLY A 143 7.03 -12.05 17.31
C GLY A 143 6.85 -11.30 18.63
N GLU A 144 7.79 -10.43 19.00
CA GLU A 144 7.84 -9.66 20.25
C GLU A 144 7.46 -8.19 20.06
N LEU A 145 7.19 -7.49 21.16
CA LEU A 145 7.03 -6.02 21.18
C LEU A 145 8.38 -5.40 21.52
N ASP A 146 8.98 -4.75 20.54
CA ASP A 146 10.26 -4.04 20.66
C ASP A 146 10.03 -2.63 21.24
N PRO A 147 11.09 -1.95 21.76
CA PRO A 147 10.98 -0.58 22.24
C PRO A 147 10.41 0.37 21.19
N ASP A 148 9.80 1.47 21.65
CA ASP A 148 9.23 2.49 20.77
C ASP A 148 10.29 3.14 19.85
N GLU A 149 9.87 3.58 18.67
CA GLU A 149 10.66 4.39 17.75
C GLU A 149 10.08 5.79 17.56
N PRO A 150 10.94 6.80 17.38
CA PRO A 150 10.49 8.13 16.99
C PRO A 150 10.06 8.11 15.53
N VAL A 151 8.83 8.57 15.27
CA VAL A 151 8.29 8.75 13.92
C VAL A 151 7.91 10.20 13.71
N GLN A 152 8.42 10.78 12.64
CA GLN A 152 8.06 12.12 12.17
C GLN A 152 7.02 11.99 11.05
N PRO A 153 5.98 12.84 11.03
CA PRO A 153 5.05 12.85 9.92
C PRO A 153 5.69 13.47 8.68
N THR A 154 5.50 12.81 7.54
CA THR A 154 5.71 13.37 6.20
C THR A 154 4.42 14.02 5.70
N PRO A 155 4.43 14.70 4.53
CA PRO A 155 3.21 15.28 3.95
C PRO A 155 2.02 14.31 3.83
N ILE A 156 2.28 13.02 3.63
CA ILE A 156 1.26 11.97 3.62
C ILE A 156 1.64 10.91 4.66
N VAL A 157 0.73 10.55 5.55
CA VAL A 157 0.90 9.46 6.52
C VAL A 157 -0.10 8.36 6.22
N ILE A 158 0.36 7.13 6.03
CA ILE A 158 -0.48 5.98 5.68
C ILE A 158 -0.47 4.98 6.82
N PHE A 159 -1.64 4.71 7.40
CA PHE A 159 -1.84 3.66 8.38
C PHE A 159 -2.38 2.43 7.68
N GLU A 160 -1.56 1.38 7.56
CA GLU A 160 -1.92 0.14 6.89
C GLU A 160 -2.08 -0.99 7.90
N GLY A 161 -3.09 -1.84 7.71
CA GLY A 161 -3.18 -3.07 8.49
C GLY A 161 -4.59 -3.63 8.52
N LEU A 162 -4.91 -4.34 9.61
CA LEU A 162 -6.20 -4.99 9.77
C LEU A 162 -7.32 -4.02 10.21
N HIS A 163 -6.99 -2.94 10.93
CA HIS A 163 -8.00 -2.13 11.64
C HIS A 163 -7.94 -0.60 11.51
N PRO A 164 -7.56 0.01 10.38
CA PRO A 164 -7.44 1.46 10.29
C PRO A 164 -8.78 2.19 10.46
N MET A 165 -9.92 1.54 10.21
CA MET A 165 -11.26 2.15 10.28
C MET A 165 -12.12 1.54 11.40
N HIS A 166 -11.53 0.74 12.29
CA HIS A 166 -12.28 0.04 13.32
C HIS A 166 -12.68 0.97 14.47
N ASP A 167 -11.70 1.62 15.13
CA ASP A 167 -11.95 2.63 16.17
C ASP A 167 -12.41 3.95 15.53
N GLU A 168 -13.53 4.50 15.99
CA GLU A 168 -14.11 5.70 15.40
C GLU A 168 -13.20 6.94 15.52
N ARG A 169 -12.40 7.05 16.58
CA ARG A 169 -11.48 8.19 16.76
C ARG A 169 -10.39 8.16 15.70
N VAL A 170 -9.88 6.97 15.39
CA VAL A 170 -8.91 6.77 14.31
C VAL A 170 -9.57 7.07 12.98
N ASN A 171 -10.75 6.48 12.71
CA ASN A 171 -11.49 6.65 11.46
C ASN A 171 -11.81 8.12 11.14
N GLU A 172 -12.26 8.89 12.13
CA GLU A 172 -12.54 10.34 12.01
C GLU A 172 -11.28 11.17 11.69
N ALA A 173 -10.10 10.67 12.07
CA ALA A 173 -8.83 11.32 11.77
C ALA A 173 -8.30 10.99 10.36
N LEU A 174 -8.88 10.03 9.64
CA LEU A 174 -8.46 9.70 8.27
C LEU A 174 -9.10 10.68 7.26
N ASP A 175 -8.32 11.13 6.29
CA ASP A 175 -8.77 12.02 5.22
C ASP A 175 -9.21 11.26 3.95
N LEU A 176 -8.74 10.03 3.79
CA LEU A 176 -9.18 9.10 2.76
C LEU A 176 -9.00 7.65 3.26
N THR A 177 -9.99 6.82 3.00
CA THR A 177 -10.01 5.42 3.48
C THR A 177 -10.08 4.43 2.33
N ILE A 178 -9.23 3.40 2.38
CA ILE A 178 -9.07 2.42 1.31
C ILE A 178 -9.21 1.01 1.90
N TYR A 179 -9.90 0.13 1.20
CA TYR A 179 -10.02 -1.29 1.57
C TYR A 179 -9.62 -2.20 0.40
N LEU A 180 -8.71 -3.13 0.62
CA LEU A 180 -8.42 -4.21 -0.33
C LEU A 180 -9.26 -5.45 0.00
N ASP A 181 -10.30 -5.69 -0.80
CA ASP A 181 -11.24 -6.79 -0.61
C ASP A 181 -10.92 -7.96 -1.52
N ILE A 182 -10.22 -8.96 -1.00
CA ILE A 182 -9.96 -10.20 -1.74
C ILE A 182 -10.96 -11.24 -1.27
N THR A 183 -11.74 -11.81 -2.20
CA THR A 183 -12.76 -12.81 -1.86
C THR A 183 -12.12 -14.09 -1.31
N ASP A 184 -12.89 -14.83 -0.51
CA ASP A 184 -12.44 -16.10 0.09
C ASP A 184 -11.90 -17.08 -0.96
N ASP A 185 -12.52 -17.15 -2.14
CA ASP A 185 -12.10 -18.03 -3.23
C ASP A 185 -10.70 -17.67 -3.76
N VAL A 186 -10.43 -16.38 -3.95
CA VAL A 186 -9.11 -15.90 -4.41
C VAL A 186 -8.07 -16.08 -3.31
N LYS A 187 -8.41 -15.76 -2.05
CA LYS A 187 -7.52 -16.00 -0.90
C LYS A 187 -7.16 -17.47 -0.78
N PHE A 188 -8.14 -18.37 -0.94
CA PHE A 188 -7.92 -19.81 -0.92
C PHE A 188 -7.00 -20.23 -2.05
N ALA A 189 -7.27 -19.82 -3.30
CA ALA A 189 -6.46 -20.18 -4.45
C ALA A 189 -4.99 -19.75 -4.28
N TRP A 190 -4.74 -18.51 -3.87
CA TRP A 190 -3.38 -18.01 -3.65
C TRP A 190 -2.67 -18.71 -2.49
N LYS A 191 -3.40 -18.97 -1.40
CA LYS A 191 -2.84 -19.66 -0.24
C LYS A 191 -2.55 -21.12 -0.52
N ALA A 192 -3.45 -21.82 -1.22
CA ALA A 192 -3.26 -23.19 -1.66
C ALA A 192 -2.05 -23.29 -2.59
N GLN A 193 -1.92 -22.40 -3.58
CA GLN A 193 -0.75 -22.37 -4.45
C GLN A 193 0.55 -22.18 -3.68
N ARG A 194 0.61 -21.19 -2.77
CA ARG A 194 1.83 -20.93 -2.00
C ARG A 194 2.16 -22.07 -1.03
N ASP A 195 1.21 -22.49 -0.20
CA ASP A 195 1.47 -23.39 0.92
C ASP A 195 1.56 -24.86 0.46
N ILE A 196 0.84 -25.28 -0.59
CA ILE A 196 0.98 -26.64 -1.17
C ILE A 196 2.29 -26.73 -1.97
N ALA A 197 2.59 -25.75 -2.82
CA ALA A 197 3.76 -25.82 -3.71
C ALA A 197 5.08 -25.59 -2.97
N GLU A 198 5.13 -24.69 -1.99
CA GLU A 198 6.38 -24.32 -1.31
C GLU A 198 6.60 -25.04 0.03
N ARG A 199 5.52 -25.48 0.70
CA ARG A 199 5.59 -25.99 2.09
C ARG A 199 5.04 -27.40 2.28
N GLY A 200 4.48 -28.01 1.23
CA GLY A 200 3.92 -29.36 1.29
C GLY A 200 2.71 -29.51 2.21
N ALA A 201 2.00 -28.41 2.50
CA ALA A 201 0.76 -28.44 3.26
C ALA A 201 -0.35 -29.16 2.46
N THR A 202 -1.31 -29.79 3.15
CA THR A 202 -2.48 -30.37 2.47
C THR A 202 -3.56 -29.30 2.23
N PRO A 203 -4.44 -29.46 1.22
CA PRO A 203 -5.59 -28.58 1.02
C PRO A 203 -6.46 -28.41 2.28
N GLU A 204 -6.61 -29.49 3.07
CA GLU A 204 -7.38 -29.49 4.31
C GLU A 204 -6.74 -28.61 5.39
N GLU A 205 -5.42 -28.61 5.51
CA GLU A 205 -4.69 -27.74 6.45
C GLU A 205 -4.83 -26.26 6.07
N VAL A 206 -4.77 -25.97 4.78
CA VAL A 206 -4.98 -24.62 4.24
C VAL A 206 -6.40 -24.14 4.54
N GLN A 207 -7.40 -24.98 4.29
CA GLN A 207 -8.81 -24.68 4.56
C GLN A 207 -9.06 -24.47 6.07
N ALA A 208 -8.57 -25.37 6.92
CA ALA A 208 -8.73 -25.26 8.38
C ALA A 208 -8.12 -23.96 8.92
N ALA A 209 -6.99 -23.51 8.37
CA ALA A 209 -6.37 -22.25 8.77
C ALA A 209 -7.16 -21.01 8.29
N ILE A 210 -7.90 -21.11 7.17
CA ILE A 210 -8.81 -20.04 6.71
C ILE A 210 -10.05 -20.02 7.59
N ASP A 211 -10.68 -21.18 7.80
CA ASP A 211 -11.89 -21.34 8.59
C ASP A 211 -11.68 -20.89 10.05
N GLY A 212 -10.52 -21.18 10.64
CA GLY A 212 -10.17 -20.75 11.99
C GLY A 212 -10.04 -19.23 12.14
N ARG A 213 -9.78 -18.49 11.06
CA ARG A 213 -9.68 -17.01 11.08
C ARG A 213 -10.98 -16.32 10.69
N LYS A 214 -11.91 -17.03 10.04
CA LYS A 214 -13.14 -16.48 9.47
C LYS A 214 -14.05 -15.80 10.51
N PRO A 215 -14.25 -16.34 11.74
CA PRO A 215 -15.08 -15.67 12.75
C PRO A 215 -14.57 -14.27 13.11
N ASP A 216 -13.30 -14.13 13.48
CA ASP A 216 -12.72 -12.84 13.85
C ASP A 216 -12.60 -11.89 12.64
N PHE A 217 -12.33 -12.43 11.44
CA PHE A 217 -12.31 -11.61 10.23
C PHE A 217 -13.67 -10.99 9.96
N ALA A 218 -14.74 -11.79 9.98
CA ALA A 218 -16.11 -11.33 9.75
C ALA A 218 -16.58 -10.37 10.86
N ALA A 219 -16.14 -10.56 12.10
CA ALA A 219 -16.52 -9.72 13.23
C ALA A 219 -15.78 -8.36 13.25
N TYR A 220 -14.49 -8.33 12.95
CA TYR A 220 -13.65 -7.17 13.29
C TYR A 220 -12.94 -6.52 12.08
N VAL A 221 -12.73 -7.25 11.00
CA VAL A 221 -12.00 -6.77 9.82
C VAL A 221 -12.96 -6.40 8.69
N GLU A 222 -13.81 -7.34 8.27
CA GLU A 222 -14.75 -7.18 7.16
C GLU A 222 -15.72 -5.99 7.27
N PRO A 223 -16.27 -5.64 8.45
CA PRO A 223 -17.22 -4.53 8.56
C PRO A 223 -16.65 -3.17 8.11
N GLN A 224 -15.33 -3.01 8.13
CA GLN A 224 -14.66 -1.78 7.69
C GLN A 224 -14.84 -1.50 6.19
N LYS A 225 -15.21 -2.52 5.37
CA LYS A 225 -15.56 -2.34 3.95
C LYS A 225 -16.66 -1.30 3.73
N ALA A 226 -17.61 -1.22 4.67
CA ALA A 226 -18.71 -0.27 4.59
C ALA A 226 -18.26 1.18 4.84
N LYS A 227 -17.15 1.37 5.57
CA LYS A 227 -16.59 2.69 5.90
C LYS A 227 -15.69 3.24 4.80
N ALA A 228 -14.99 2.36 4.07
CA ALA A 228 -14.02 2.73 3.04
C ALA A 228 -14.59 3.66 1.94
N ASP A 229 -13.79 4.64 1.53
CA ASP A 229 -14.07 5.56 0.42
C ASP A 229 -13.80 4.92 -0.94
N ILE A 230 -12.69 4.17 -1.01
CA ILE A 230 -12.26 3.43 -2.18
C ILE A 230 -12.07 1.96 -1.81
N ILE A 231 -12.62 1.06 -2.61
CA ILE A 231 -12.47 -0.39 -2.45
C ILE A 231 -11.85 -0.95 -3.72
N ILE A 232 -10.79 -1.75 -3.58
CA ILE A 232 -10.28 -2.59 -4.66
C ILE A 232 -10.71 -4.01 -4.34
N GLN A 233 -11.74 -4.49 -5.04
CA GLN A 233 -12.28 -5.83 -4.85
C GLN A 233 -11.70 -6.79 -5.89
N VAL A 234 -11.12 -7.91 -5.45
CA VAL A 234 -10.52 -8.95 -6.30
C VAL A 234 -11.36 -10.21 -6.19
N LEU A 235 -11.91 -10.65 -7.32
CA LEU A 235 -12.79 -11.82 -7.45
C LEU A 235 -12.22 -12.79 -8.51
N PRO A 236 -12.67 -14.05 -8.54
CA PRO A 236 -12.46 -14.93 -9.68
C PRO A 236 -13.03 -14.30 -10.96
N SER A 237 -12.42 -14.61 -12.11
CA SER A 237 -12.89 -14.16 -13.42
C SER A 237 -14.28 -14.73 -13.75
N ASP A 238 -15.13 -13.91 -14.39
CA ASP A 238 -16.38 -14.37 -15.01
C ASP A 238 -16.15 -14.89 -16.44
N LEU A 239 -14.99 -14.59 -17.04
CA LEU A 239 -14.67 -14.98 -18.41
C LEU A 239 -14.24 -16.43 -18.54
N ILE A 240 -13.72 -17.02 -17.45
CA ILE A 240 -13.28 -18.40 -17.41
C ILE A 240 -13.39 -18.96 -15.99
N GLU A 241 -13.89 -20.19 -15.87
CA GLU A 241 -13.83 -20.92 -14.62
C GLU A 241 -12.38 -21.38 -14.38
N ASP A 242 -11.70 -20.70 -13.47
CA ASP A 242 -10.30 -20.95 -13.13
C ASP A 242 -10.11 -21.12 -11.61
N PRO A 243 -10.05 -22.37 -11.10
CA PRO A 243 -9.84 -22.62 -9.69
C PRO A 243 -8.42 -22.26 -9.22
N THR A 244 -7.50 -21.91 -10.13
CA THR A 244 -6.13 -21.53 -9.79
C THR A 244 -6.02 -20.07 -9.35
N GLY A 245 -7.05 -19.24 -9.57
CA GLY A 245 -7.01 -17.81 -9.21
C GLY A 245 -6.00 -17.00 -10.04
N LYS A 246 -5.66 -17.49 -11.24
CA LYS A 246 -4.77 -16.81 -12.19
C LYS A 246 -5.52 -15.74 -12.98
N PHE A 247 -6.78 -16.01 -13.34
CA PHE A 247 -7.65 -15.04 -13.98
C PHE A 247 -8.57 -14.38 -12.96
N LEU A 248 -8.55 -13.06 -12.93
CA LEU A 248 -9.21 -12.27 -11.91
C LEU A 248 -10.12 -11.24 -12.56
N LYS A 249 -11.28 -11.04 -11.94
CA LYS A 249 -12.10 -9.86 -12.09
C LYS A 249 -11.78 -8.92 -10.94
N VAL A 250 -11.36 -7.71 -11.25
CA VAL A 250 -11.05 -6.70 -10.24
C VAL A 250 -11.97 -5.51 -10.43
N LYS A 251 -12.50 -4.99 -9.33
CA LYS A 251 -13.33 -3.80 -9.30
C LYS A 251 -12.61 -2.71 -8.50
N TYR A 252 -12.53 -1.52 -9.08
CA TYR A 252 -12.31 -0.28 -8.38
C TYR A 252 -13.66 0.34 -8.07
N ILE A 253 -14.02 0.44 -6.80
CA ILE A 253 -15.31 0.95 -6.32
C ILE A 253 -15.03 2.21 -5.53
N GLN A 254 -15.63 3.33 -5.91
CA GLN A 254 -15.45 4.61 -5.21
C GLN A 254 -16.80 5.18 -4.82
N LYS A 255 -16.95 5.56 -3.54
CA LYS A 255 -18.14 6.27 -3.06
C LYS A 255 -18.28 7.62 -3.73
N LYS A 256 -19.48 7.94 -4.18
CA LYS A 256 -19.79 9.26 -4.78
C LYS A 256 -19.69 10.42 -3.79
N SER A 257 -19.63 10.12 -2.49
CA SER A 257 -19.41 11.12 -1.43
C SER A 257 -17.96 11.62 -1.34
N VAL A 258 -17.01 10.95 -2.00
CA VAL A 258 -15.60 11.35 -1.99
C VAL A 258 -15.43 12.60 -2.83
N THR A 259 -15.00 13.70 -2.20
CA THR A 259 -14.81 15.01 -2.88
C THR A 259 -13.35 15.39 -3.08
N CYS A 260 -12.43 14.70 -2.39
CA CYS A 260 -10.99 15.00 -2.47
C CYS A 260 -10.32 14.36 -3.69
N ALA A 261 -10.98 13.42 -4.38
CA ALA A 261 -10.48 12.75 -5.58
C ALA A 261 -11.62 12.50 -6.57
N GLU A 262 -11.41 12.81 -7.85
CA GLU A 262 -12.38 12.52 -8.91
C GLU A 262 -12.58 11.01 -9.08
N THR A 263 -13.73 10.60 -9.60
CA THR A 263 -14.03 9.19 -9.87
C THR A 263 -13.55 8.81 -11.27
N PRO A 264 -12.73 7.75 -11.43
CA PRO A 264 -12.34 7.28 -12.75
C PRO A 264 -13.53 6.61 -13.45
N TYR A 265 -13.69 6.87 -14.75
CA TYR A 265 -14.78 6.33 -15.56
C TYR A 265 -14.32 5.95 -16.96
N LEU A 266 -15.04 5.04 -17.61
CA LEU A 266 -14.76 4.59 -18.97
C LEU A 266 -15.57 5.44 -19.95
N PHE A 267 -14.92 6.10 -20.91
CA PHE A 267 -15.52 6.93 -21.99
C PHE A 267 -16.49 8.06 -21.58
N ASP A 268 -17.66 7.72 -21.02
CA ASP A 268 -18.77 8.63 -20.72
C ASP A 268 -19.17 8.51 -19.24
N GLU A 269 -19.01 9.61 -18.50
CA GLU A 269 -19.22 9.64 -17.05
C GLU A 269 -20.68 9.35 -16.69
N GLY A 270 -20.90 8.44 -15.73
CA GLY A 270 -22.24 8.08 -15.25
C GLY A 270 -23.03 7.12 -16.13
N SER A 271 -22.51 6.74 -17.30
CA SER A 271 -23.11 5.72 -18.16
C SER A 271 -22.67 4.30 -17.77
N GLU A 272 -23.58 3.33 -17.90
CA GLU A 272 -23.24 1.91 -17.84
C GLU A 272 -22.63 1.46 -19.17
N LEU A 273 -21.38 1.03 -19.14
CA LEU A 273 -20.60 0.69 -20.31
C LEU A 273 -19.86 -0.63 -20.13
N THR A 274 -19.80 -1.41 -21.19
CA THR A 274 -18.95 -2.61 -21.31
C THR A 274 -18.13 -2.48 -22.57
N TRP A 275 -16.81 -2.65 -22.44
CA TRP A 275 -15.86 -2.52 -23.53
C TRP A 275 -14.93 -3.74 -23.59
N VAL A 276 -14.86 -4.33 -24.78
CA VAL A 276 -13.86 -5.34 -25.13
C VAL A 276 -12.82 -4.65 -26.00
N PRO A 277 -11.58 -4.44 -25.52
CA PRO A 277 -10.53 -3.82 -26.31
C PRO A 277 -10.29 -4.58 -27.63
N ASN A 278 -9.98 -3.85 -28.70
CA ASN A 278 -9.62 -4.44 -29.98
C ASN A 278 -8.28 -5.19 -29.85
N GLY A 279 -8.28 -6.49 -30.17
CA GLY A 279 -7.10 -7.35 -30.12
C GLY A 279 -5.94 -6.93 -31.03
N ASP A 280 -6.19 -6.14 -32.09
CA ASP A 280 -5.15 -5.57 -32.94
C ASP A 280 -4.35 -4.45 -32.25
N LYS A 281 -4.90 -3.89 -31.15
CA LYS A 281 -4.31 -2.78 -30.38
C LYS A 281 -3.89 -3.18 -28.96
N LEU A 282 -4.41 -4.30 -28.47
CA LEU A 282 -4.10 -4.84 -27.14
C LEU A 282 -4.03 -6.37 -27.25
N THR A 283 -2.81 -6.87 -27.14
CA THR A 283 -2.49 -8.29 -27.21
C THR A 283 -2.97 -8.97 -25.93
N THR A 284 -3.92 -9.87 -26.09
CA THR A 284 -4.47 -10.67 -25.00
C THR A 284 -4.65 -12.12 -25.44
N SER A 285 -4.09 -13.05 -24.68
CA SER A 285 -4.40 -14.47 -24.80
C SER A 285 -5.80 -14.75 -24.23
N PRO A 286 -6.48 -15.84 -24.66
CA PRO A 286 -7.74 -16.25 -24.06
C PRO A 286 -7.65 -16.29 -22.52
N PRO A 287 -8.66 -15.78 -21.79
CA PRO A 287 -9.99 -15.39 -22.28
C PRO A 287 -10.11 -13.94 -22.80
N GLY A 288 -9.01 -13.19 -22.87
CA GLY A 288 -9.01 -11.77 -23.25
C GLY A 288 -9.16 -10.83 -22.06
N VAL A 289 -9.64 -9.61 -22.34
CA VAL A 289 -9.92 -8.56 -21.35
C VAL A 289 -11.29 -7.95 -21.62
N VAL A 290 -12.05 -7.72 -20.55
CA VAL A 290 -13.29 -6.94 -20.57
C VAL A 290 -13.18 -5.84 -19.51
N ILE A 291 -13.56 -4.61 -19.87
CA ILE A 291 -13.58 -3.47 -18.96
C ILE A 291 -15.00 -2.92 -18.90
N LYS A 292 -15.48 -2.59 -17.70
CA LYS A 292 -16.81 -2.00 -17.51
C LYS A 292 -16.76 -0.78 -16.62
N SER A 293 -17.68 0.16 -16.83
CA SER A 293 -17.99 1.20 -15.85
C SER A 293 -19.49 1.25 -15.61
N TYR A 294 -19.90 1.46 -14.36
CA TYR A 294 -21.31 1.57 -14.00
C TYR A 294 -21.46 2.19 -12.61
N ASP A 295 -22.66 2.64 -12.29
CA ASP A 295 -23.03 3.03 -10.92
C ASP A 295 -23.65 1.83 -10.18
N ASP A 296 -23.42 1.77 -8.88
CA ASP A 296 -23.95 0.70 -8.02
C ASP A 296 -24.21 1.24 -6.59
N GLU A 297 -24.61 0.35 -5.69
CA GLU A 297 -24.73 0.62 -4.26
C GLU A 297 -23.77 -0.28 -3.46
N TRP A 298 -23.02 0.33 -2.54
CA TRP A 298 -22.12 -0.39 -1.62
C TRP A 298 -22.50 -0.08 -0.18
N PHE A 299 -23.10 -1.06 0.51
CA PHE A 299 -23.60 -0.91 1.89
C PHE A 299 -24.53 0.31 2.07
N GLY A 300 -25.45 0.53 1.14
CA GLY A 300 -26.39 1.67 1.18
C GLY A 300 -25.81 3.00 0.68
N ALA A 301 -24.53 3.05 0.33
CA ALA A 301 -23.90 4.25 -0.23
C ALA A 301 -23.85 4.15 -1.77
N PRO A 302 -24.19 5.22 -2.50
CA PRO A 302 -24.02 5.24 -3.95
C PRO A 302 -22.54 5.24 -4.31
N VAL A 303 -22.15 4.36 -5.22
CA VAL A 303 -20.78 4.20 -5.71
C VAL A 303 -20.74 4.25 -7.24
N SER A 304 -19.56 4.53 -7.77
CA SER A 304 -19.21 4.26 -9.16
C SER A 304 -18.15 3.17 -9.19
N VAL A 305 -18.27 2.29 -10.18
CA VAL A 305 -17.44 1.10 -10.34
C VAL A 305 -16.73 1.14 -11.67
N LEU A 306 -15.42 0.88 -11.65
CA LEU A 306 -14.61 0.57 -12.81
C LEU A 306 -14.08 -0.86 -12.65
N GLU A 307 -14.40 -1.74 -13.59
CA GLU A 307 -14.12 -3.18 -13.52
C GLU A 307 -13.20 -3.59 -14.65
N MET A 308 -12.26 -4.50 -14.37
CA MET A 308 -11.44 -5.17 -15.37
C MET A 308 -11.44 -6.67 -15.07
N ASP A 309 -11.87 -7.46 -16.04
CA ASP A 309 -11.83 -8.92 -16.00
C ASP A 309 -10.87 -9.45 -17.08
N GLY A 310 -10.01 -10.38 -16.70
CA GLY A 310 -8.97 -10.93 -17.56
C GLY A 310 -7.62 -10.24 -17.40
N LYS A 311 -6.75 -10.42 -18.39
CA LYS A 311 -5.36 -9.93 -18.32
C LYS A 311 -4.77 -9.56 -19.67
N VAL A 312 -3.81 -8.65 -19.65
CA VAL A 312 -3.03 -8.24 -20.83
C VAL A 312 -1.75 -9.08 -20.93
N ASP A 313 -1.29 -9.37 -22.15
CA ASP A 313 -0.02 -10.09 -22.34
C ASP A 313 1.17 -9.14 -22.47
N VAL A 314 0.94 -7.93 -22.99
CA VAL A 314 1.98 -6.93 -23.26
C VAL A 314 1.64 -5.63 -22.52
N LEU A 315 2.41 -5.29 -21.49
CA LEU A 315 2.15 -4.11 -20.66
C LEU A 315 2.33 -2.78 -21.39
N ASP A 316 3.22 -2.73 -22.40
CA ASP A 316 3.43 -1.54 -23.22
C ASP A 316 2.16 -1.10 -23.97
N GLU A 317 1.26 -2.05 -24.25
CA GLU A 317 -0.01 -1.81 -24.94
C GLU A 317 -1.13 -1.35 -24.00
N LEU A 318 -0.89 -1.37 -22.67
CA LEU A 318 -1.84 -0.89 -21.66
C LEU A 318 -2.19 0.59 -21.86
N VAL A 319 -1.37 1.35 -22.58
CA VAL A 319 -1.67 2.73 -22.98
C VAL A 319 -2.99 2.85 -23.77
N TYR A 320 -3.39 1.79 -24.47
CA TYR A 320 -4.69 1.75 -25.14
C TYR A 320 -5.85 1.71 -24.14
N VAL A 321 -5.71 0.94 -23.05
CA VAL A 321 -6.67 0.94 -21.95
C VAL A 321 -6.65 2.28 -21.21
N GLU A 322 -5.47 2.81 -20.92
CA GLU A 322 -5.32 4.14 -20.31
C GLU A 322 -6.04 5.23 -21.10
N SER A 323 -5.96 5.20 -22.44
CA SER A 323 -6.63 6.18 -23.31
C SER A 323 -8.17 6.14 -23.24
N ALA A 324 -8.75 5.05 -22.72
CA ALA A 324 -10.19 4.88 -22.58
C ALA A 324 -10.72 5.29 -21.20
N ILE A 325 -9.85 5.35 -20.19
CA ILE A 325 -10.22 5.67 -18.81
C ILE A 325 -9.93 7.15 -18.54
N SER A 326 -10.97 7.90 -18.19
CA SER A 326 -10.88 9.31 -17.81
C SER A 326 -10.75 9.46 -16.29
N ALA A 327 -10.32 10.65 -15.86
CA ALA A 327 -10.17 11.00 -14.45
C ALA A 327 -9.36 9.96 -13.65
N THR A 328 -8.24 9.48 -14.18
CA THR A 328 -7.36 8.50 -13.50
C THR A 328 -6.46 9.14 -12.43
N GLY A 329 -6.38 10.48 -12.39
CA GLY A 329 -5.46 11.22 -11.53
C GLY A 329 -4.03 11.33 -12.11
N THR A 330 -3.82 10.94 -13.36
CA THR A 330 -2.52 11.09 -14.05
C THR A 330 -2.21 12.56 -14.37
N LYS A 331 -0.93 12.93 -14.37
CA LYS A 331 -0.43 14.28 -14.70
C LYS A 331 -0.14 14.46 -16.19
N PHE A 332 0.13 13.36 -16.89
CA PHE A 332 0.37 13.36 -18.33
C PHE A 332 -0.09 12.02 -18.92
N TYR A 333 -0.37 12.04 -20.23
CA TYR A 333 -0.76 10.85 -20.97
C TYR A 333 0.37 9.82 -20.98
N GLY A 334 0.08 8.59 -20.59
CA GLY A 334 1.04 7.48 -20.50
C GLY A 334 1.63 7.29 -19.11
N GLU A 335 1.33 8.16 -18.13
CA GLU A 335 1.88 8.02 -16.77
C GLU A 335 1.45 6.70 -16.12
N LEU A 336 0.19 6.28 -16.29
CA LEU A 336 -0.30 5.02 -15.71
C LEU A 336 0.45 3.83 -16.30
N THR A 337 0.58 3.78 -17.62
CA THR A 337 1.33 2.74 -18.32
C THR A 337 2.81 2.72 -17.91
N GLU A 338 3.45 3.89 -17.81
CA GLU A 338 4.84 4.01 -17.36
C GLU A 338 5.03 3.43 -15.95
N GLN A 339 4.15 3.75 -15.01
CA GLN A 339 4.21 3.24 -13.63
C GLN A 339 3.96 1.73 -13.57
N MET A 340 3.05 1.22 -14.39
CA MET A 340 2.79 -0.22 -14.51
C MET A 340 4.02 -0.98 -15.03
N ILE A 341 4.70 -0.45 -16.06
CA ILE A 341 5.91 -1.06 -16.63
C ILE A 341 7.07 -1.06 -15.63
N LYS A 342 7.26 0.02 -14.85
CA LYS A 342 8.28 0.09 -13.79
C LYS A 342 8.14 -1.05 -12.77
N MET A 343 6.93 -1.55 -12.59
CA MET A 343 6.59 -2.64 -11.69
C MET A 343 6.13 -3.90 -12.42
N LYS A 344 6.56 -4.14 -13.67
CA LYS A 344 6.11 -5.28 -14.48
C LYS A 344 6.24 -6.65 -13.81
N ASP A 345 7.28 -6.83 -12.99
CA ASP A 345 7.56 -8.10 -12.30
C ASP A 345 6.79 -8.24 -10.98
N ALA A 346 6.05 -7.21 -10.57
CA ALA A 346 5.22 -7.25 -9.38
C ALA A 346 3.94 -8.08 -9.62
N PRO A 347 3.44 -8.82 -8.61
CA PRO A 347 2.18 -9.55 -8.75
C PRO A 347 1.02 -8.65 -9.17
N GLY A 348 0.21 -9.16 -10.11
CA GLY A 348 -0.98 -8.48 -10.61
C GLY A 348 -0.73 -7.36 -11.61
N SER A 349 0.50 -7.14 -12.08
CA SER A 349 0.80 -6.10 -13.08
C SER A 349 0.09 -6.31 -14.41
N GLU A 350 -0.21 -7.55 -14.80
CA GLU A 350 -0.93 -7.87 -16.03
C GLU A 350 -2.47 -7.79 -15.95
N ASN A 351 -3.05 -7.52 -14.79
CA ASN A 351 -4.51 -7.53 -14.61
C ASN A 351 -5.02 -6.32 -13.83
N GLY A 352 -6.33 -6.29 -13.56
CA GLY A 352 -7.00 -5.20 -12.87
C GLY A 352 -6.41 -4.89 -11.47
N THR A 353 -5.71 -5.83 -10.83
CA THR A 353 -5.11 -5.62 -9.51
C THR A 353 -4.06 -4.52 -9.56
N GLY A 354 -3.08 -4.65 -10.47
CA GLY A 354 -2.03 -3.64 -10.62
C GLY A 354 -2.56 -2.34 -11.18
N LEU A 355 -3.48 -2.42 -12.15
CA LEU A 355 -4.12 -1.26 -12.78
C LEU A 355 -4.82 -0.38 -11.74
N PHE A 356 -5.74 -0.97 -10.97
CA PHE A 356 -6.56 -0.23 -10.00
C PHE A 356 -5.79 0.15 -8.74
N GLN A 357 -4.77 -0.60 -8.34
CA GLN A 357 -3.84 -0.14 -7.31
C GLN A 357 -3.06 1.10 -7.76
N SER A 358 -2.62 1.16 -9.03
CA SER A 358 -1.90 2.32 -9.55
C SER A 358 -2.82 3.54 -9.70
N ILE A 359 -4.06 3.35 -10.17
CA ILE A 359 -5.08 4.41 -10.18
C ILE A 359 -5.36 4.89 -8.74
N CYS A 360 -5.54 3.97 -7.79
CA CYS A 360 -5.76 4.34 -6.39
C CYS A 360 -4.59 5.15 -5.80
N ALA A 361 -3.35 4.80 -6.13
CA ALA A 361 -2.19 5.58 -5.74
C ALA A 361 -2.19 7.01 -6.34
N PHE A 362 -2.63 7.18 -7.59
CA PHE A 362 -2.86 8.52 -8.15
C PHE A 362 -3.98 9.26 -7.44
N LYS A 363 -5.03 8.57 -6.98
CA LYS A 363 -6.11 9.17 -6.18
C LYS A 363 -5.65 9.62 -4.80
N ILE A 364 -4.72 8.92 -4.17
CA ILE A 364 -4.07 9.42 -2.94
C ILE A 364 -3.33 10.73 -3.23
N ARG A 365 -2.63 10.82 -4.38
CA ARG A 365 -1.93 12.05 -4.77
C ARG A 365 -2.90 13.19 -5.02
N GLU A 366 -3.99 12.91 -5.70
CA GLU A 366 -5.06 13.87 -5.97
C GLU A 366 -5.73 14.36 -4.68
N ALA A 367 -6.05 13.45 -3.75
CA ALA A 367 -6.57 13.78 -2.42
C ALA A 367 -5.61 14.69 -1.65
N TYR A 368 -4.32 14.34 -1.64
CA TYR A 368 -3.29 15.16 -1.03
C TYR A 368 -3.23 16.59 -1.63
N GLU A 369 -3.27 16.71 -2.95
CA GLU A 369 -3.25 18.02 -3.61
C GLU A 369 -4.55 18.81 -3.43
N SER A 370 -5.69 18.13 -3.33
CA SER A 370 -7.00 18.74 -3.16
C SER A 370 -7.17 19.31 -1.75
N LEU A 371 -6.78 18.55 -0.73
CA LEU A 371 -6.93 18.92 0.69
C LEU A 371 -5.93 20.01 1.14
N ARG A 372 -4.92 20.32 0.33
CA ARG A 372 -3.92 21.37 0.60
C ARG A 372 -4.16 22.68 -0.16
N LYS A 373 -5.15 22.74 -1.04
CA LYS A 373 -5.60 23.98 -1.70
C LYS A 373 -6.58 24.71 -0.81
#